data_AF-A0A7W6NUF0-F1
#
_entry.id   AF-A0A7W6NUF0-F1
#
_cell.length_a   1.000
_cell.length_b   1.000
_cell.length_c   1.000
_cell.angle_alpha   90.00
_cell.angle_beta   90.00
_cell.angle_gamma   90.00
#
_symmetry.space_group_name_H-M   'P 1'
#
loop_
_entity.id
_entity.type
_entity.pdbx_description
1 polymer ?
#
loop_
_entity_poly.entity_id
_entity_poly.type
_entity_poly.pdbx_seq_one_letter_code
_entity_poly.pdbx_strand_id
1 'polypeptide(L)'
;MSASEPIGIPYDGTAPESIDPWSRLIFDTLSPWPIAQAGTWTRWDPGYLLLQIDTSGDAKIEPIFIDSADSGLTVMFGHWEDTLPHMETSSTDEDAAVAAAQVERLVEQWLGGDLRTAVYYRADGEWCGSIAIEGHDAGLQLRHAAAELRDFSPVRVELRSPARKDWEEIAIPPEWLTPSG
;
A
#
# COMPACT_ATOMS: atom_id res chain seq x y z
N MET A 1 -17.76 9.76 -16.71
CA MET A 1 -16.84 9.52 -15.57
C MET A 1 -17.69 8.85 -14.51
N SER A 2 -17.59 7.54 -14.33
CA SER A 2 -18.26 6.90 -13.19
C SER A 2 -17.43 7.22 -11.95
N ALA A 3 -18.02 7.93 -11.00
CA ALA A 3 -17.51 7.91 -9.63
C ALA A 3 -17.56 6.45 -9.17
N SER A 4 -16.44 5.93 -8.69
CA SER A 4 -16.42 4.64 -8.01
C SER A 4 -17.41 4.71 -6.86
N GLU A 5 -18.19 3.63 -6.64
CA GLU A 5 -19.12 3.57 -5.51
C GLU A 5 -18.36 3.79 -4.19
N PRO A 6 -18.95 4.48 -3.20
CA PRO A 6 -18.29 4.71 -1.93
C PRO A 6 -17.99 3.38 -1.24
N ILE A 7 -16.70 3.19 -0.93
CA ILE A 7 -16.15 2.04 -0.22
C ILE A 7 -16.44 2.27 1.28
N GLY A 8 -17.67 2.00 1.73
CA GLY A 8 -18.09 2.17 3.15
C GLY A 8 -18.86 3.47 3.43
N ILE A 9 -19.01 3.82 4.72
CA ILE A 9 -19.77 5.00 5.17
C ILE A 9 -18.81 6.20 5.32
N PRO A 10 -19.00 7.34 4.64
CA PRO A 10 -18.12 8.49 4.79
C PRO A 10 -17.92 8.92 6.24
N TYR A 11 -16.68 9.23 6.63
CA TYR A 11 -16.32 9.66 7.98
C TYR A 11 -15.53 10.98 7.93
N ASP A 12 -15.99 11.98 8.69
CA ASP A 12 -15.40 13.32 8.74
C ASP A 12 -14.83 13.69 10.12
N GLY A 13 -14.74 12.72 11.05
CA GLY A 13 -14.31 12.93 12.42
C GLY A 13 -15.44 13.28 13.41
N THR A 14 -16.67 13.51 12.94
CA THR A 14 -17.80 13.99 13.76
C THR A 14 -18.86 12.92 14.07
N ALA A 15 -18.81 11.77 13.39
CA ALA A 15 -19.81 10.72 13.55
C ALA A 15 -19.81 10.16 14.99
N PRO A 16 -20.97 10.10 15.68
CA PRO A 16 -21.08 9.64 17.07
C PRO A 16 -21.10 8.10 17.21
N GLU A 17 -21.10 7.37 16.09
CA GLU A 17 -21.08 5.90 16.07
C GLU A 17 -19.69 5.39 16.49
N SER A 18 -19.64 4.21 17.12
CA SER A 18 -18.42 3.71 17.79
C SER A 18 -17.32 3.36 16.79
N ILE A 19 -16.50 4.34 16.45
CA ILE A 19 -15.13 4.11 15.97
C ILE A 19 -14.37 3.41 17.08
N ASP A 20 -13.62 2.36 16.77
CA ASP A 20 -12.81 1.72 17.78
C ASP A 20 -11.66 2.65 18.22
N PRO A 21 -11.13 2.50 19.44
CA PRO A 21 -10.13 3.42 19.98
C PRO A 21 -8.87 3.54 19.12
N TRP A 22 -8.43 2.46 18.47
CA TRP A 22 -7.23 2.47 17.63
C TRP A 22 -7.47 3.26 16.35
N SER A 23 -8.55 2.96 15.62
CA SER A 23 -8.92 3.72 14.43
C SER A 23 -9.10 5.21 14.73
N ARG A 24 -9.62 5.55 15.92
CA ARG A 24 -9.72 6.94 16.35
C ARG A 24 -8.35 7.61 16.50
N LEU A 25 -7.40 6.96 17.17
CA LEU A 25 -6.04 7.47 17.32
C LEU A 25 -5.34 7.65 15.97
N ILE A 26 -5.50 6.69 15.06
CA ILE A 26 -4.96 6.77 13.70
C ILE A 26 -5.54 7.95 12.94
N PHE A 27 -6.87 8.15 12.99
CA PHE A 27 -7.50 9.30 12.37
C PHE A 27 -7.02 10.62 12.95
N ASP A 28 -6.99 10.76 14.27
CA ASP A 28 -6.55 11.99 14.93
C ASP A 28 -5.08 12.30 14.60
N THR A 29 -4.25 11.27 14.37
CA THR A 29 -2.84 11.40 14.00
C THR A 29 -2.63 11.75 12.53
N LEU A 30 -3.33 11.08 11.61
CA LEU A 30 -3.14 11.24 10.16
C LEU A 30 -3.98 12.38 9.56
N SER A 31 -5.12 12.75 10.13
CA SER A 31 -6.00 13.80 9.57
C SER A 31 -5.36 15.19 9.41
N PRO A 32 -4.34 15.60 10.19
CA PRO A 32 -3.60 16.84 9.94
C PRO A 32 -2.63 16.76 8.74
N TRP A 33 -2.23 15.56 8.30
CA TRP A 33 -1.26 15.38 7.22
C TRP A 33 -1.88 15.79 5.86
N PRO A 34 -1.24 16.69 5.08
CA PRO A 34 -1.84 17.24 3.86
C PRO A 34 -2.28 16.21 2.82
N ILE A 35 -1.59 15.07 2.71
CA ILE A 35 -1.95 14.00 1.77
C ILE A 35 -3.25 13.29 2.23
N ALA A 36 -3.40 13.01 3.53
CA ALA A 36 -4.63 12.44 4.07
C ALA A 36 -5.83 13.38 3.94
N GLN A 37 -5.63 14.69 4.01
CA GLN A 37 -6.69 15.69 3.79
C GLN A 37 -7.25 15.69 2.36
N ALA A 38 -6.44 15.29 1.37
CA ALA A 38 -6.87 15.12 0.00
C ALA A 38 -7.58 13.79 -0.25
N GLY A 39 -7.48 12.84 0.71
CA GLY A 39 -8.12 11.54 0.63
C GLY A 39 -9.56 11.53 1.13
N THR A 40 -10.18 10.37 1.02
CA THR A 40 -11.53 10.09 1.52
C THR A 40 -11.45 9.09 2.66
N TRP A 41 -11.95 9.47 3.82
CA TRP A 41 -12.10 8.60 4.98
C TRP A 41 -13.48 7.92 4.96
N THR A 42 -13.47 6.63 5.24
CA THR A 42 -14.69 5.81 5.32
C THR A 42 -14.64 4.92 6.55
N ARG A 43 -15.80 4.74 7.17
CA ARG A 43 -16.06 3.85 8.31
C ARG A 43 -16.60 2.53 7.82
N TRP A 44 -16.10 1.47 8.45
CA TRP A 44 -16.47 0.08 8.23
C TRP A 44 -16.86 -0.54 9.57
N ASP A 45 -17.79 -1.50 9.56
CA ASP A 45 -18.11 -2.25 10.77
C ASP A 45 -16.98 -3.24 11.10
N PRO A 46 -16.55 -3.37 12.37
CA PRO A 46 -17.23 -2.93 13.60
C PRO A 46 -16.89 -1.51 14.10
N GLY A 47 -16.11 -0.73 13.37
CA GLY A 47 -15.62 0.58 13.80
C GLY A 47 -14.33 1.04 13.11
N TYR A 48 -13.82 0.26 12.15
CA TYR A 48 -12.56 0.51 11.45
C TYR A 48 -12.64 1.70 10.50
N LEU A 49 -11.50 2.34 10.27
CA LEU A 49 -11.37 3.41 9.30
C LEU A 49 -10.45 3.01 8.15
N LEU A 50 -10.91 3.36 6.94
CA LEU A 50 -10.17 3.26 5.70
C LEU A 50 -10.01 4.66 5.10
N LEU A 51 -8.76 5.07 4.89
CA LEU A 51 -8.40 6.24 4.10
C LEU A 51 -8.03 5.80 2.68
N GLN A 52 -8.72 6.34 1.68
CA GLN A 52 -8.39 6.17 0.27
C GLN A 52 -7.81 7.48 -0.29
N ILE A 53 -6.65 7.41 -0.95
CA ILE A 53 -6.02 8.53 -1.66
C ILE A 53 -5.82 8.12 -3.12
N ASP A 54 -6.53 8.76 -4.05
CA ASP A 54 -6.45 8.45 -5.50
C ASP A 54 -6.00 9.64 -6.35
N THR A 55 -5.60 10.73 -5.69
CA THR A 55 -5.02 11.93 -6.31
C THR A 55 -3.81 12.44 -5.54
N SER A 56 -2.84 13.00 -6.24
CA SER A 56 -1.73 13.78 -5.70
C SER A 56 -1.61 15.09 -6.47
N GLY A 57 -1.87 16.22 -5.80
CA GLY A 57 -2.16 17.48 -6.49
C GLY A 57 -3.36 17.33 -7.42
N ASP A 58 -3.22 17.75 -8.68
CA ASP A 58 -4.26 17.61 -9.71
C ASP A 58 -4.19 16.28 -10.49
N ALA A 59 -3.21 15.41 -10.19
CA ALA A 59 -2.96 14.18 -10.92
C ALA A 59 -3.66 12.99 -10.27
N LYS A 60 -4.35 12.18 -11.09
CA LYS A 60 -4.81 10.85 -10.66
C LYS A 60 -3.63 9.90 -10.52
N ILE A 61 -3.66 9.11 -9.44
CA ILE A 61 -2.67 8.09 -9.14
C ILE A 61 -3.35 6.72 -8.99
N GLU A 62 -2.55 5.66 -8.96
CA GLU A 62 -2.97 4.38 -8.43
C GLU A 62 -3.38 4.59 -6.96
N PRO A 63 -4.59 4.18 -6.56
CA PRO A 63 -5.08 4.42 -5.21
C PRO A 63 -4.15 3.85 -4.15
N ILE A 64 -3.93 4.65 -3.11
CA ILE A 64 -3.36 4.22 -1.84
C ILE A 64 -4.53 3.98 -0.88
N PHE A 65 -4.48 2.88 -0.15
CA PHE A 65 -5.41 2.55 0.92
C PHE A 65 -4.65 2.46 2.24
N ILE A 66 -5.19 3.05 3.30
CA ILE A 66 -4.68 2.93 4.66
C ILE A 66 -5.83 2.44 5.54
N ASP A 67 -5.73 1.22 6.04
CA ASP A 67 -6.74 0.53 6.84
C ASP A 67 -6.25 0.38 8.29
N SER A 68 -7.11 0.71 9.25
CA SER A 68 -6.84 0.63 10.69
C SER A 68 -7.45 -0.61 11.37
N ALA A 69 -7.85 -1.61 10.60
CA ALA A 69 -8.45 -2.83 11.11
C ALA A 69 -7.58 -3.62 12.09
N ASP A 70 -8.23 -4.32 13.03
CA ASP A 70 -7.65 -5.33 13.92
C ASP A 70 -6.43 -4.84 14.73
N SER A 71 -6.44 -3.57 15.16
CA SER A 71 -5.35 -2.92 15.89
C SER A 71 -4.03 -2.81 15.10
N GLY A 72 -4.07 -3.05 13.79
CA GLY A 72 -2.99 -2.79 12.86
C GLY A 72 -3.26 -1.55 12.02
N LEU A 73 -2.23 -1.10 11.30
CA LEU A 73 -2.30 -0.05 10.31
C LEU A 73 -1.70 -0.59 9.02
N THR A 74 -2.56 -1.00 8.10
CA THR A 74 -2.15 -1.57 6.82
C THR A 74 -2.13 -0.48 5.76
N VAL A 75 -1.01 -0.32 5.06
CA VAL A 75 -0.90 0.52 3.88
C VAL A 75 -0.85 -0.36 2.64
N MET A 76 -1.62 -0.01 1.61
CA MET A 76 -1.69 -0.75 0.35
C MET A 76 -1.57 0.21 -0.82
N PHE A 77 -0.71 -0.13 -1.78
CA PHE A 77 -0.62 0.54 -3.08
C PHE A 77 0.08 -0.36 -4.08
N GLY A 78 -0.21 -0.19 -5.37
CA GLY A 78 0.52 -0.90 -6.43
C GLY A 78 0.48 -2.44 -6.29
N HIS A 79 -0.59 -3.00 -5.69
CA HIS A 79 -0.73 -4.44 -5.41
C HIS A 79 0.30 -5.02 -4.43
N TRP A 80 0.87 -4.16 -3.58
CA TRP A 80 1.66 -4.52 -2.41
C TRP A 80 0.97 -3.94 -1.17
N GLU A 81 1.15 -4.62 -0.04
CA GLU A 81 0.64 -4.19 1.25
C GLU A 81 1.67 -4.43 2.33
N ASP A 82 1.57 -3.63 3.39
CA ASP A 82 2.34 -3.81 4.60
C ASP A 82 1.52 -3.41 5.82
N THR A 83 1.63 -4.19 6.90
CA THR A 83 0.89 -3.98 8.14
C THR A 83 1.82 -3.57 9.26
N LEU A 84 1.51 -2.43 9.86
CA LEU A 84 2.30 -1.75 10.87
C LEU A 84 1.52 -1.68 12.20
N PRO A 85 2.19 -1.63 13.36
CA PRO A 85 3.62 -1.89 13.54
C PRO A 85 3.92 -3.39 13.39
N HIS A 86 5.13 -3.73 12.92
CA HIS A 86 5.56 -5.13 12.76
C HIS A 86 5.82 -5.89 14.09
N MET A 87 5.56 -5.25 15.23
CA MET A 87 5.73 -5.80 16.56
C MET A 87 4.35 -5.84 17.22
N GLU A 88 4.05 -6.86 18.01
CA GLU A 88 2.88 -6.86 18.88
C GLU A 88 3.06 -5.75 19.93
N THR A 89 2.54 -4.56 19.63
CA THR A 89 2.55 -3.45 20.57
C THR A 89 1.16 -3.25 21.14
N SER A 90 1.12 -2.67 22.33
CA SER A 90 -0.11 -2.16 22.92
C SER A 90 -0.78 -1.16 21.97
N SER A 91 -2.11 -1.05 21.94
CA SER A 91 -2.78 0.00 21.15
C SER A 91 -2.71 1.35 21.91
N THR A 92 -1.53 1.98 21.93
CA THR A 92 -1.29 3.27 22.61
C THR A 92 -1.15 4.42 21.62
N ASP A 93 -1.24 5.66 22.12
CA ASP A 93 -0.97 6.87 21.35
C ASP A 93 0.45 6.89 20.74
N GLU A 94 1.46 6.35 21.45
CA GLU A 94 2.83 6.25 20.95
C GLU A 94 2.92 5.26 19.78
N ASP A 95 2.25 4.11 19.92
CA ASP A 95 2.19 3.08 18.88
C ASP A 95 1.47 3.60 17.62
N ALA A 96 0.38 4.35 17.79
CA ALA A 96 -0.33 5.01 16.69
C ALA A 96 0.57 6.04 15.98
N ALA A 97 1.32 6.85 16.73
CA ALA A 97 2.24 7.83 16.16
C ALA A 97 3.38 7.18 15.36
N VAL A 98 3.95 6.08 15.87
CA VAL A 98 5.00 5.32 15.17
C VAL A 98 4.47 4.69 13.89
N ALA A 99 3.31 4.02 13.95
CA ALA A 99 2.69 3.41 12.78
C ALA A 99 2.32 4.47 11.73
N ALA A 100 1.72 5.58 12.15
CA ALA A 100 1.38 6.69 11.27
C ALA A 100 2.61 7.28 10.58
N ALA A 101 3.70 7.55 11.32
CA ALA A 101 4.93 8.07 10.74
C ALA A 101 5.56 7.11 9.71
N GLN A 102 5.43 5.80 9.91
CA GLN A 102 5.89 4.80 8.95
C GLN A 102 5.01 4.77 7.69
N VAL A 103 3.68 4.88 7.83
CA VAL A 103 2.75 5.03 6.70
C VAL A 103 3.05 6.30 5.91
N GLU A 104 3.19 7.45 6.59
CA GLU A 104 3.53 8.71 5.95
C GLU A 104 4.81 8.57 5.11
N ARG A 105 5.87 7.98 5.69
CA ARG A 105 7.12 7.70 4.97
C ARG A 105 6.91 6.84 3.73
N LEU A 106 6.20 5.72 3.84
CA LEU A 106 5.98 4.79 2.72
C LEU A 106 5.18 5.45 1.59
N VAL A 107 4.13 6.19 1.95
CA VAL A 107 3.33 6.94 0.98
C VAL A 107 4.14 8.03 0.31
N GLU A 108 4.94 8.79 1.05
CA GLU A 108 5.80 9.84 0.50
C GLU A 108 6.85 9.26 -0.45
N GLN A 109 7.48 8.13 -0.09
CA GLN A 109 8.42 7.44 -0.97
C GLN A 109 7.74 6.90 -2.24
N TRP A 110 6.53 6.34 -2.12
CA TRP A 110 5.74 5.90 -3.28
C TRP A 110 5.44 7.08 -4.20
N LEU A 111 4.85 8.15 -3.66
CA LEU A 111 4.49 9.35 -4.42
C LEU A 111 5.70 10.06 -5.03
N GLY A 112 6.85 10.03 -4.36
CA GLY A 112 8.13 10.56 -4.84
C GLY A 112 8.80 9.69 -5.90
N GLY A 113 8.40 8.41 -6.03
CA GLY A 113 9.01 7.43 -6.93
C GLY A 113 10.28 6.76 -6.39
N ASP A 114 10.65 7.03 -5.14
CA ASP A 114 11.76 6.37 -4.44
C ASP A 114 11.39 4.93 -4.05
N LEU A 115 10.09 4.65 -3.94
CA LEU A 115 9.51 3.33 -3.75
C LEU A 115 8.66 2.97 -4.99
N ARG A 116 8.89 1.76 -5.51
CA ARG A 116 8.06 1.13 -6.55
C ARG A 116 7.54 -0.21 -6.04
N THR A 117 6.58 -0.80 -6.74
CA THR A 117 6.15 -2.18 -6.46
C THR A 117 6.39 -3.04 -7.68
N ALA A 118 6.81 -4.29 -7.44
CA ALA A 118 6.97 -5.29 -8.47
C ALA A 118 5.89 -6.36 -8.30
N VAL A 119 5.08 -6.58 -9.33
CA VAL A 119 3.94 -7.51 -9.29
C VAL A 119 4.18 -8.63 -10.28
N TYR A 120 4.27 -9.87 -9.79
CA TYR A 120 4.65 -11.04 -10.56
C TYR A 120 3.43 -11.80 -11.04
N TYR A 121 3.48 -12.22 -12.30
CA TYR A 121 2.40 -12.91 -12.99
C TYR A 121 2.87 -14.22 -13.62
N ARG A 122 2.00 -15.21 -13.55
CA ARG A 122 2.09 -16.51 -14.22
C ARG A 122 1.68 -16.38 -15.69
N ALA A 123 1.93 -17.41 -16.48
CA ALA A 123 1.63 -17.41 -17.92
C ALA A 123 0.13 -17.33 -18.25
N ASP A 124 -0.74 -17.75 -17.32
CA ASP A 124 -2.20 -17.62 -17.40
C ASP A 124 -2.70 -16.22 -17.00
N GLY A 125 -1.81 -15.32 -16.59
CA GLY A 125 -2.14 -13.98 -16.13
C GLY A 125 -2.52 -13.90 -14.66
N GLU A 126 -2.46 -15.00 -13.90
CA GLU A 126 -2.71 -14.97 -12.47
C GLU A 126 -1.54 -14.33 -11.71
N TRP A 127 -1.87 -13.54 -10.69
CA TRP A 127 -0.90 -13.01 -9.75
C TRP A 127 -0.25 -14.13 -8.94
N CYS A 128 1.04 -14.01 -8.65
CA CYS A 128 1.78 -14.99 -7.85
C CYS A 128 2.75 -14.38 -6.82
N GLY A 129 2.77 -13.06 -6.65
CA GLY A 129 3.58 -12.40 -5.64
C GLY A 129 3.78 -10.92 -5.95
N SER A 130 4.03 -10.15 -4.90
CA SER A 130 4.36 -8.73 -5.01
C SER A 130 5.44 -8.37 -4.00
N ILE A 131 6.34 -7.46 -4.37
CA ILE A 131 7.33 -6.88 -3.44
C ILE A 131 7.41 -5.37 -3.60
N ALA A 132 7.84 -4.69 -2.54
CA ALA A 132 8.37 -3.34 -2.61
C ALA A 132 9.77 -3.35 -3.24
N ILE A 133 10.07 -2.33 -4.04
CA ILE A 133 11.38 -2.09 -4.66
C ILE A 133 11.89 -0.75 -4.16
N GLU A 134 13.00 -0.78 -3.42
CA GLU A 134 13.60 0.40 -2.80
C GLU A 134 14.99 0.70 -3.38
N GLY A 135 15.29 1.98 -3.59
CA GLY A 135 16.65 2.42 -3.90
C GLY A 135 17.16 2.03 -5.31
N HIS A 136 18.49 2.02 -5.48
CA HIS A 136 19.11 2.12 -6.80
C HIS A 136 19.32 0.80 -7.56
N ASP A 137 19.08 -0.37 -6.95
CA ASP A 137 19.29 -1.67 -7.60
C ASP A 137 17.98 -2.47 -7.73
N ALA A 138 17.04 -1.91 -8.49
CA ALA A 138 15.80 -2.59 -8.83
C ALA A 138 16.05 -3.92 -9.56
N GLY A 139 17.10 -4.01 -10.39
CA GLY A 139 17.41 -5.21 -11.16
C GLY A 139 17.76 -6.41 -10.27
N LEU A 140 18.56 -6.20 -9.22
CA LEU A 140 18.90 -7.27 -8.28
C LEU A 140 17.68 -7.71 -7.45
N GLN A 141 16.89 -6.77 -6.94
CA GLN A 141 15.68 -7.07 -6.15
C GLN A 141 14.67 -7.86 -6.98
N LEU A 142 14.45 -7.47 -8.23
CA LEU A 142 13.54 -8.17 -9.14
C LEU A 142 13.96 -9.62 -9.38
N ARG A 143 15.26 -9.85 -9.55
CA ARG A 143 15.83 -11.20 -9.73
C ARG A 143 15.70 -12.05 -8.48
N HIS A 144 16.01 -11.48 -7.31
CA HIS A 144 15.90 -12.18 -6.04
C HIS A 144 14.46 -12.63 -5.78
N ALA A 145 13.47 -11.75 -5.94
CA ALA A 145 12.08 -12.13 -5.78
C ALA A 145 11.59 -13.13 -6.84
N ALA A 146 12.04 -13.01 -8.10
CA ALA A 146 11.73 -14.02 -9.12
C ALA A 146 12.27 -15.41 -8.73
N ALA A 147 13.48 -15.49 -8.17
CA ALA A 147 14.09 -16.74 -7.73
C ALA A 147 13.38 -17.36 -6.51
N GLU A 148 12.86 -16.53 -5.60
CA GLU A 148 12.03 -16.96 -4.47
C GLU A 148 10.65 -17.47 -4.94
N LEU A 149 10.08 -16.82 -5.96
CA LEU A 149 8.79 -17.18 -6.55
C LEU A 149 8.87 -18.28 -7.61
N ARG A 150 10.04 -18.91 -7.83
CA ARG A 150 10.27 -19.87 -8.93
C ARG A 150 9.25 -21.01 -8.99
N ASP A 151 8.75 -21.48 -7.85
CA ASP A 151 7.82 -22.60 -7.77
C ASP A 151 6.44 -22.23 -8.33
N PHE A 152 6.13 -20.93 -8.43
CA PHE A 152 4.94 -20.41 -9.09
C PHE A 152 5.13 -20.17 -10.60
N SER A 153 6.36 -20.33 -11.11
CA SER A 153 6.74 -20.12 -12.51
C SER A 153 6.33 -18.73 -13.06
N PRO A 154 6.80 -17.63 -12.44
CA PRO A 154 6.47 -16.30 -12.91
C PRO A 154 7.15 -16.06 -14.27
N VAL A 155 6.40 -15.51 -15.23
CA VAL A 155 6.89 -15.24 -16.59
C VAL A 155 7.03 -13.75 -16.88
N ARG A 156 6.47 -12.92 -16.00
CA ARG A 156 6.36 -11.49 -16.19
C ARG A 156 6.29 -10.78 -14.85
N VAL A 157 6.87 -9.59 -14.80
CA VAL A 157 6.73 -8.66 -13.68
C VAL A 157 6.29 -7.30 -14.20
N GLU A 158 5.32 -6.70 -13.51
CA GLU A 158 4.93 -5.31 -13.71
C GLU A 158 5.58 -4.45 -12.62
N LEU A 159 6.39 -3.48 -13.02
CA LEU A 159 6.95 -2.47 -12.15
C LEU A 159 5.98 -1.29 -12.09
N ARG A 160 5.34 -1.09 -10.94
CA ARG A 160 4.31 -0.06 -10.76
C ARG A 160 4.87 1.14 -10.03
N SER A 161 4.33 2.29 -10.41
CA SER A 161 4.60 3.62 -9.84
C SER A 161 3.25 4.32 -9.59
N PRO A 162 3.20 5.47 -8.90
CA PRO A 162 1.94 6.17 -8.64
C PRO A 162 1.12 6.44 -9.89
N ALA A 163 1.74 6.86 -11.00
CA ALA A 163 1.03 7.07 -12.25
C ALA A 163 1.06 5.82 -13.12
N ARG A 164 -0.13 5.30 -13.48
CA ARG A 164 -0.28 4.10 -14.34
C ARG A 164 0.44 4.18 -15.68
N LYS A 165 0.58 5.38 -16.23
CA LYS A 165 1.30 5.61 -17.50
C LYS A 165 2.80 5.31 -17.41
N ASP A 166 3.35 5.30 -16.19
CA ASP A 166 4.78 5.08 -15.92
C ASP A 166 5.05 3.64 -15.46
N TRP A 167 4.08 2.74 -15.61
CA TRP A 167 4.25 1.32 -15.32
C TRP A 167 5.05 0.64 -16.43
N GLU A 168 5.91 -0.29 -16.01
CA GLU A 168 6.81 -1.01 -16.90
C GLU A 168 6.51 -2.50 -16.84
N GLU A 169 6.47 -3.16 -17.99
CA GLU A 169 6.27 -4.60 -18.08
C GLU A 169 7.57 -5.26 -18.52
N ILE A 170 8.03 -6.24 -17.74
CA ILE A 170 9.31 -6.93 -17.97
C ILE A 170 9.03 -8.43 -18.06
N ALA A 171 9.42 -9.06 -19.17
CA ALA A 171 9.43 -10.50 -19.28
C ALA A 171 10.53 -11.07 -18.37
N ILE A 172 10.21 -12.10 -17.58
CA ILE A 172 11.15 -12.74 -16.66
C ILE A 172 11.96 -13.76 -17.46
N PRO A 173 13.28 -13.54 -17.61
CA PRO A 173 14.14 -14.51 -18.25
C PRO A 173 14.31 -15.76 -17.39
N PRO A 174 14.44 -16.97 -17.99
CA PRO A 174 14.61 -18.21 -17.22
C PRO A 174 15.77 -18.17 -16.22
N GLU A 175 16.84 -17.42 -16.52
CA GLU A 175 17.99 -17.29 -15.63
C GLU A 175 17.69 -16.57 -14.30
N TRP A 176 16.61 -15.78 -14.23
CA TRP A 176 16.18 -15.15 -12.96
C TRP A 176 15.57 -16.15 -11.99
N LEU A 177 15.14 -17.33 -12.46
CA LEU A 177 14.52 -18.36 -11.62
C LEU A 177 15.55 -19.30 -10.98
N THR A 178 16.82 -19.17 -11.37
CA THR A 178 17.94 -19.91 -10.79
C THR A 178 18.41 -19.20 -9.52
N PRO A 179 18.56 -19.89 -8.37
CA PRO A 179 19.10 -19.26 -7.18
C PRO A 179 20.52 -18.76 -7.44
N SER A 180 20.77 -17.48 -7.15
CA SER A 180 22.13 -16.94 -7.05
C SER A 180 22.86 -17.71 -5.95
N GLY A 181 23.89 -18.49 -6.34
CA GLY A 181 24.75 -19.21 -5.40
C GLY A 181 25.67 -18.29 -4.60
#